data_AF-A0A9W7AHL2-F1
#
_entry.id   AF-A0A9W7AHL2-F1
#
_cell.length_a   1.000
_cell.length_b   1.000
_cell.length_c   1.000
_cell.angle_alpha   90.00
_cell.angle_beta   90.00
_cell.angle_gamma   90.00
#
_symmetry.space_group_name_H-M   'P 1'
#
loop_
_entity.id
_entity.type
_entity.pdbx_description
1 polymer ?
#
loop_
_entity_poly.entity_id
_entity_poly.type
_entity_poly.pdbx_seq_one_letter_code
_entity_poly.pdbx_strand_id
1 'polypeptide(L)'
;LIYVRPTIENVEMICREVREANYSEYHIFFSNILPESFLSLLAKADVDKLIRQVHEYPLDYVPINQDLFTINIGGSIGMSQCWGTSRERGVQTIMERELQGLLSMFLSFKKPIQTVISSSEPACQYIASEVLRRSLDDDIYVFRSSRPSTLMILDRSADPVTPLLSQWTYQAMVHELLGMNNNRVVLKGAPGIKKELEEVVLASVHDPFYDSNKFSNFGELGENIKGLLDEYQKETQQNQNISTIADMQRFMERYPAFRSQSHNVSKHVAIMGELARLVDICNLMDVSAFEQDLACTDAHAEHLRELVEKVRV
;
A
#
# COMPACT_ATOMS: atom_id res chain seq x y z
N LEU A 1 10.55 -18.52 13.84
CA LEU A 1 10.92 -17.13 13.49
C LEU A 1 9.76 -16.23 13.90
N ILE A 2 10.03 -15.15 14.62
CA ILE A 2 9.03 -14.17 15.06
C ILE A 2 9.40 -12.82 14.44
N TYR A 3 8.46 -12.19 13.73
CA TYR A 3 8.62 -10.84 13.20
C TYR A 3 7.47 -9.96 13.69
N VAL A 4 7.77 -8.98 14.55
CA VAL A 4 6.75 -8.16 15.21
C VAL A 4 7.23 -6.73 15.42
N ARG A 5 6.27 -5.83 15.69
CA ARG A 5 6.59 -4.49 16.18
C ARG A 5 7.05 -4.55 17.64
N PRO A 6 7.99 -3.70 18.09
CA PRO A 6 8.40 -3.65 19.49
C PRO A 6 7.34 -2.92 20.35
N THR A 7 6.19 -3.55 20.56
CA THR A 7 5.15 -3.07 21.50
C THR A 7 5.15 -3.91 22.76
N ILE A 8 4.64 -3.35 23.86
CA ILE A 8 4.58 -4.07 25.13
C ILE A 8 3.74 -5.35 25.00
N GLU A 9 2.63 -5.30 24.27
CA GLU A 9 1.75 -6.44 24.05
C GLU A 9 2.48 -7.56 23.29
N ASN A 10 3.21 -7.22 22.24
CA ASN A 10 3.97 -8.19 21.46
C ASN A 10 5.10 -8.81 22.28
N VAL A 11 5.81 -8.01 23.07
CA VAL A 11 6.88 -8.51 23.95
C VAL A 11 6.33 -9.41 25.04
N GLU A 12 5.18 -9.08 25.63
CA GLU A 12 4.50 -9.94 26.62
C GLU A 12 4.03 -11.26 26.00
N MET A 13 3.51 -11.24 24.77
CA MET A 13 3.15 -12.46 24.02
C MET A 13 4.38 -13.33 23.76
N ILE A 14 5.50 -12.74 23.34
CA ILE A 14 6.76 -13.47 23.16
C ILE A 14 7.25 -14.04 24.50
N CYS A 15 7.21 -13.26 25.58
CA CYS A 15 7.60 -13.74 26.92
C CYS A 15 6.75 -14.94 27.36
N ARG A 16 5.45 -14.95 27.03
CA ARG A 16 4.56 -16.08 27.32
C ARG A 16 4.93 -17.30 26.49
N GLU A 17 5.09 -17.10 25.19
CA GLU A 17 5.49 -18.16 24.25
C GLU A 17 6.82 -18.80 24.65
N VAL A 18 7.83 -18.02 25.05
CA VAL A 18 9.15 -18.55 25.44
C VAL A 18 9.09 -19.32 26.76
N ARG A 19 8.18 -18.97 27.69
CA ARG A 19 7.99 -19.73 28.95
C ARG A 19 7.24 -21.03 28.74
N GLU A 20 6.30 -21.06 27.80
CA GLU A 20 5.49 -22.21 27.43
C GLU A 20 5.92 -22.69 26.04
N ALA A 21 7.22 -22.89 25.85
CA ALA A 21 7.85 -23.04 24.55
C ALA A 21 7.23 -24.15 23.69
N ASN A 22 6.58 -23.75 22.59
CA ASN A 22 6.05 -24.66 21.58
C ASN A 22 7.10 -25.05 20.53
N TYR A 23 8.23 -24.35 20.48
CA TYR A 23 9.28 -24.54 19.48
C TYR A 23 10.64 -24.78 20.14
N SER A 24 11.54 -25.47 19.42
CA SER A 24 12.88 -25.81 19.92
C SER A 24 13.82 -24.61 20.02
N GLU A 25 13.60 -23.55 19.23
CA GLU A 25 14.38 -22.33 19.25
C GLU A 25 13.64 -21.14 18.61
N TYR A 26 14.03 -19.94 19.00
CA TYR A 26 13.42 -18.69 18.56
C TYR A 26 14.45 -17.73 17.97
N HIS A 27 14.10 -17.17 16.80
CA HIS A 27 14.78 -16.06 16.15
C HIS A 27 13.79 -14.90 16.08
N ILE A 28 14.08 -13.81 16.77
CA ILE A 28 13.17 -12.68 16.95
C ILE A 28 13.68 -11.50 16.14
N PHE A 29 12.81 -10.95 15.31
CA PHE A 29 13.07 -9.79 14.48
C PHE A 29 12.06 -8.70 14.84
N PHE A 30 12.54 -7.54 15.27
CA PHE A 30 11.68 -6.38 15.55
C PHE A 30 11.63 -5.44 14.35
N SER A 31 10.44 -4.94 14.01
CA SER A 31 10.26 -4.03 12.86
C SER A 31 10.82 -2.62 13.07
N ASN A 32 11.21 -2.28 14.31
CA ASN A 32 11.72 -0.98 14.71
C ASN A 32 12.73 -1.14 15.87
N ILE A 33 13.32 -0.03 16.32
CA ILE A 33 14.31 0.00 17.41
C ILE A 33 13.71 -0.62 18.69
N LEU A 34 14.48 -1.49 19.34
CA LEU A 34 14.06 -2.20 20.55
C LEU A 34 14.60 -1.48 21.81
N PRO A 35 13.72 -1.02 22.71
CA PRO A 35 14.17 -0.48 24.00
C PRO A 35 14.92 -1.53 24.85
N GLU A 36 15.98 -1.13 25.56
CA GLU A 36 16.76 -2.02 26.44
C GLU A 36 15.90 -2.69 27.53
N SER A 37 14.83 -2.01 27.97
CA SER A 37 13.88 -2.55 28.93
C SER A 37 13.15 -3.78 28.39
N PHE A 38 12.83 -3.81 27.09
CA PHE A 38 12.18 -4.96 26.44
C PHE A 38 13.16 -6.11 26.25
N LEU A 39 14.42 -5.82 25.90
CA LEU A 39 15.47 -6.84 25.86
C LEU A 39 15.66 -7.50 27.23
N SER A 40 15.65 -6.69 28.30
CA SER A 40 15.73 -7.18 29.68
C SER A 40 14.54 -8.06 30.07
N LEU A 41 13.34 -7.76 29.57
CA LEU A 41 12.14 -8.60 29.80
C LEU A 41 12.25 -9.95 29.09
N LEU A 42 12.68 -9.95 27.83
CA LEU A 42 12.89 -11.17 27.04
C LEU A 42 13.94 -12.07 27.69
N ALA A 43 15.07 -11.49 28.11
CA ALA A 43 16.15 -12.22 28.77
C ALA A 43 15.69 -12.87 30.09
N LYS A 44 14.80 -12.23 30.85
CA LYS A 44 14.21 -12.80 32.08
C LYS A 44 13.21 -13.92 31.78
N ALA A 45 12.54 -13.87 30.63
CA ALA A 45 11.57 -14.89 30.24
C ALA A 45 12.24 -16.15 29.67
N ASP A 46 13.42 -16.02 29.04
CA ASP A 46 14.15 -17.11 28.40
C ASP A 46 14.97 -17.97 29.38
N VAL A 47 14.27 -18.70 30.25
CA VAL A 47 14.90 -19.61 31.23
C VAL A 47 15.64 -20.76 30.53
N ASP A 48 15.05 -21.28 29.45
CA ASP A 48 15.55 -22.45 28.71
C ASP A 48 16.57 -22.11 27.62
N LYS A 49 16.94 -20.83 27.46
CA LYS A 49 17.94 -20.32 26.49
C LYS A 49 17.61 -20.72 25.05
N LEU A 50 16.34 -20.58 24.69
CA LEU A 50 15.77 -20.91 23.40
C LEU A 50 15.90 -19.76 22.40
N ILE A 51 16.06 -18.52 22.88
CA ILE A 51 16.26 -17.36 22.00
C ILE A 51 17.70 -17.38 21.49
N ARG A 52 17.86 -17.60 20.18
CA ARG A 52 19.17 -17.63 19.51
C ARG A 52 19.61 -16.27 19.03
N GLN A 53 18.66 -15.47 18.55
CA GLN A 53 18.94 -14.22 17.87
C GLN A 53 17.83 -13.21 18.13
N VAL A 54 18.22 -11.97 18.37
CA VAL A 54 17.35 -10.80 18.41
C VAL A 54 17.95 -9.78 17.46
N HIS A 55 17.18 -9.40 16.44
CA HIS A 55 17.60 -8.44 15.42
C HIS A 55 16.58 -7.33 15.27
N GLU A 56 17.07 -6.13 14.99
CA GLU A 56 16.26 -5.00 14.58
C GLU A 56 16.29 -4.91 13.07
N TYR A 57 15.12 -4.92 12.44
CA TYR A 57 14.96 -4.75 11.01
C TYR A 57 13.98 -3.60 10.78
N PRO A 58 14.47 -2.36 10.60
CA PRO A 58 13.64 -1.17 10.48
C PRO A 58 12.84 -1.27 9.18
N LEU A 59 11.63 -1.82 9.27
CA LEU A 59 10.64 -1.95 8.20
C LEU A 59 9.27 -1.86 8.87
N ASP A 60 9.01 -0.72 9.52
CA ASP A 60 7.78 -0.46 10.26
C ASP A 60 6.73 0.29 9.41
N TYR A 61 6.70 -0.02 8.12
CA TYR A 61 5.78 0.52 7.10
C TYR A 61 5.52 -0.52 6.01
N VAL A 62 4.45 -0.32 5.24
CA VAL A 62 4.03 -1.21 4.16
C VAL A 62 4.33 -0.56 2.81
N PRO A 63 5.28 -1.10 2.02
CA PRO A 63 5.54 -0.60 0.67
C PRO A 63 4.37 -0.98 -0.27
N ILE A 64 3.88 0.00 -1.03
CA ILE A 64 2.83 -0.20 -2.04
C ILE A 64 3.48 -0.23 -3.42
N ASN A 65 4.19 0.85 -3.77
CA ASN A 65 4.97 0.98 -5.00
C ASN A 65 6.46 1.23 -4.65
N GLN A 66 7.31 1.38 -5.67
CA GLN A 66 8.72 1.73 -5.47
C GLN A 66 8.90 3.10 -4.76
N ASP A 67 7.93 3.98 -4.93
CA ASP A 67 7.89 5.38 -4.49
C ASP A 67 6.71 5.71 -3.57
N LEU A 68 5.92 4.69 -3.17
CA LEU A 68 4.74 4.86 -2.33
C LEU A 68 4.74 3.84 -1.20
N PHE A 69 4.52 4.30 0.01
CA PHE A 69 4.32 3.44 1.18
C PHE A 69 3.20 3.98 2.07
N THR A 70 2.69 3.13 2.96
CA THR A 70 1.73 3.49 4.00
C THR A 70 2.21 3.01 5.37
N ILE A 71 1.88 3.75 6.42
CA ILE A 71 2.10 3.33 7.81
C ILE A 71 0.94 2.43 8.29
N ASN A 72 -0.11 2.31 7.47
CA ASN A 72 -1.32 1.52 7.69
C ASN A 72 -2.03 1.89 9.01
N ILE A 73 -2.31 3.18 9.16
CA ILE A 73 -3.01 3.75 10.30
C ILE A 73 -4.34 4.34 9.87
N GLY A 74 -5.39 4.04 10.63
CA GLY A 74 -6.71 4.66 10.46
C GLY A 74 -6.85 5.93 11.29
N GLY A 75 -7.71 6.84 10.87
CA GLY A 75 -8.12 8.01 11.68
C GLY A 75 -7.09 9.13 11.78
N SER A 76 -6.00 9.11 11.00
CA SER A 76 -4.97 10.17 11.00
C SER A 76 -5.53 11.54 10.57
N ILE A 77 -6.56 11.58 9.73
CA ILE A 77 -7.20 12.85 9.33
C ILE A 77 -7.77 13.66 10.50
N GLY A 78 -8.12 12.99 11.61
CA GLY A 78 -8.63 13.63 12.81
C GLY A 78 -7.54 14.27 13.68
N MET A 79 -6.25 14.01 13.43
CA MET A 79 -5.16 14.52 14.26
C MET A 79 -5.12 16.04 14.30
N SER A 80 -5.16 16.68 13.14
CA SER A 80 -5.08 18.14 13.02
C SER A 80 -6.34 18.82 13.57
N GLN A 81 -7.50 18.18 13.44
CA GLN A 81 -8.75 18.65 14.04
C GLN A 81 -8.77 18.56 15.56
N CYS A 82 -8.09 17.56 16.14
CA CYS A 82 -8.06 17.33 17.58
C CYS A 82 -6.96 18.11 18.30
N TRP A 83 -6.05 18.76 17.58
CA TRP A 83 -4.91 19.47 18.14
C TRP A 83 -5.33 20.61 19.08
N GLY A 84 -4.75 20.68 20.28
CA GLY A 84 -5.08 21.70 21.29
C GLY A 84 -6.45 21.53 21.94
N THR A 85 -7.14 20.42 21.69
CA THR A 85 -8.45 20.11 22.28
C THR A 85 -8.33 19.02 23.35
N SER A 86 -9.40 18.80 24.12
CA SER A 86 -9.45 17.69 25.09
C SER A 86 -9.29 16.30 24.46
N ARG A 87 -9.48 16.18 23.13
CA ARG A 87 -9.36 14.95 22.35
C ARG A 87 -7.93 14.67 21.86
N GLU A 88 -6.99 15.59 22.05
CA GLU A 88 -5.59 15.45 21.63
C GLU A 88 -4.93 14.19 22.19
N ARG A 89 -5.24 13.83 23.45
CA ARG A 89 -4.72 12.59 24.08
C ARG A 89 -5.09 11.32 23.31
N GLY A 90 -6.23 11.31 22.61
CA GLY A 90 -6.67 10.16 21.81
C GLY A 90 -5.89 10.00 20.50
N VAL A 91 -5.30 11.07 19.99
CA VAL A 91 -4.54 11.06 18.71
C VAL A 91 -3.03 10.95 18.92
N GLN A 92 -2.52 11.12 20.15
CA GLN A 92 -1.10 11.03 20.46
C GLN A 92 -0.49 9.66 20.09
N THR A 93 -1.24 8.57 20.30
CA THR A 93 -0.78 7.22 19.92
C THR A 93 -0.64 7.08 18.39
N ILE A 94 -1.51 7.75 17.62
CA ILE A 94 -1.46 7.75 16.15
C ILE A 94 -0.22 8.54 15.69
N MET A 95 0.03 9.71 16.27
CA MET A 95 1.21 10.52 15.95
C MET A 95 2.52 9.80 16.26
N GLU A 96 2.62 9.15 17.43
CA GLU A 96 3.79 8.37 17.80
C GLU A 96 4.01 7.21 16.80
N ARG A 97 2.93 6.59 16.34
CA ARG A 97 2.98 5.54 15.32
C ARG A 97 3.48 6.07 13.97
N GLU A 98 3.06 7.27 13.56
CA GLU A 98 3.56 7.94 12.35
C GLU A 98 5.04 8.24 12.44
N LEU A 99 5.49 8.82 13.56
CA LEU A 99 6.89 9.12 13.83
C LEU A 99 7.76 7.86 13.74
N GLN A 100 7.32 6.76 14.37
CA GLN A 100 8.01 5.47 14.33
C GLN A 100 8.13 4.92 12.90
N GLY A 101 7.05 4.98 12.12
CA GLY A 101 7.05 4.50 10.73
C GLY A 101 7.94 5.34 9.82
N LEU A 102 7.89 6.67 9.97
CA LEU A 102 8.69 7.61 9.22
C LEU A 102 10.18 7.48 9.53
N LEU A 103 10.56 7.41 10.81
CA LEU A 103 11.94 7.21 11.21
C LEU A 103 12.47 5.84 10.76
N SER A 104 11.64 4.78 10.87
CA SER A 104 11.98 3.48 10.32
C SER A 104 12.30 3.56 8.83
N MET A 105 11.52 4.32 8.05
CA MET A 105 11.74 4.51 6.61
C MET A 105 13.12 5.12 6.32
N PHE A 106 13.54 6.16 7.05
CA PHE A 106 14.87 6.74 6.87
C PHE A 106 16.00 5.76 7.18
N LEU A 107 15.83 4.90 8.19
CA LEU A 107 16.78 3.82 8.49
C LEU A 107 16.83 2.77 7.37
N SER A 108 15.68 2.35 6.83
CA SER A 108 15.62 1.36 5.74
C SER A 108 16.34 1.86 4.49
N PHE A 109 16.13 3.13 4.12
CA PHE A 109 16.78 3.74 2.97
C PHE A 109 18.21 4.22 3.23
N LYS A 110 18.67 4.19 4.50
CA LYS A 110 19.97 4.70 4.93
C LYS A 110 20.21 6.14 4.47
N LYS A 111 19.18 6.99 4.66
CA LYS A 111 19.19 8.40 4.27
C LYS A 111 19.19 9.29 5.51
N PRO A 112 20.11 10.27 5.61
CA PRO A 112 20.11 11.22 6.71
C PRO A 112 18.98 12.23 6.49
N ILE A 113 18.29 12.61 7.56
CA ILE A 113 17.27 13.66 7.53
C ILE A 113 17.98 15.01 7.66
N GLN A 114 18.12 15.75 6.56
CA GLN A 114 18.88 17.02 6.58
C GLN A 114 17.97 18.23 6.63
N THR A 115 16.93 18.23 5.80
CA THR A 115 15.97 19.33 5.72
C THR A 115 14.58 18.78 5.99
N VAL A 116 13.86 19.39 6.93
CA VAL A 116 12.46 19.09 7.18
C VAL A 116 11.65 20.35 6.94
N ILE A 117 10.65 20.23 6.06
CA ILE A 117 9.70 21.28 5.70
C ILE A 117 8.32 20.78 6.10
N SER A 118 7.51 21.61 6.75
CA SER A 118 6.15 21.26 7.11
C SER A 118 5.16 22.31 6.63
N SER A 119 3.89 21.92 6.50
CA SER A 119 2.78 22.87 6.43
C SER A 119 2.70 23.73 7.71
N SER A 120 1.85 24.77 7.66
CA SER A 120 1.57 25.63 8.81
C SER A 120 0.68 24.96 9.87
N GLU A 121 0.18 23.75 9.62
CA GLU A 121 -0.68 23.05 10.56
C GLU A 121 0.11 22.59 11.81
N PRO A 122 -0.42 22.81 13.03
CA PRO A 122 0.30 22.50 14.27
C PRO A 122 0.75 21.04 14.38
N ALA A 123 -0.09 20.09 13.95
CA ALA A 123 0.24 18.67 13.97
C ALA A 123 1.46 18.35 13.08
N CYS A 124 1.50 18.92 11.88
CA CYS A 124 2.63 18.76 10.95
C CYS A 124 3.92 19.39 11.52
N GLN A 125 3.83 20.58 12.13
CA GLN A 125 4.98 21.24 12.77
C GLN A 125 5.52 20.43 13.95
N TYR A 126 4.63 19.83 14.75
CA TYR A 126 5.04 18.95 15.83
C TYR A 126 5.79 17.72 15.31
N ILE A 127 5.22 17.00 14.34
CA ILE A 127 5.88 15.84 13.73
C ILE A 127 7.24 16.25 13.16
N ALA A 128 7.33 17.38 12.46
CA ALA A 128 8.58 17.89 11.91
C ALA A 128 9.64 18.13 12.99
N SER A 129 9.25 18.80 14.09
CA SER A 129 10.14 19.08 15.22
C SER A 129 10.63 17.81 15.90
N GLU A 130 9.76 16.81 16.04
CA GLU A 130 10.07 15.57 16.74
C GLU A 130 10.93 14.63 15.89
N VAL A 131 10.72 14.60 14.56
CA VAL A 131 11.61 13.91 13.62
C VAL A 131 13.01 14.49 13.69
N LEU A 132 13.14 15.82 13.62
CA LEU A 132 14.43 16.50 13.72
C LEU A 132 15.11 16.18 15.06
N ARG A 133 14.38 16.34 16.17
CA ARG A 133 14.90 16.07 17.52
C ARG A 133 15.43 14.64 17.64
N ARG A 134 14.62 13.63 17.31
CA ARG A 134 15.02 12.22 17.41
C ARG A 134 16.17 11.85 16.46
N SER A 135 16.22 12.48 15.29
CA SER A 135 17.31 12.24 14.32
C SER A 135 18.66 12.81 14.78
N LEU A 136 18.65 13.85 15.61
CA LEU A 136 19.86 14.49 16.17
C LEU A 136 20.31 13.83 17.47
N ASP A 137 19.36 13.28 18.24
CA ASP A 137 19.64 12.63 19.52
C ASP A 137 20.30 11.26 19.37
N ASP A 138 20.17 10.61 18.20
CA ASP A 138 20.65 9.24 17.97
C ASP A 138 21.55 9.11 16.72
N ASP A 139 22.78 8.66 16.94
CA ASP A 139 23.80 8.48 15.90
C ASP A 139 23.42 7.44 14.83
N ILE A 140 22.41 6.59 15.09
CA ILE A 140 21.92 5.62 14.09
C ILE A 140 21.38 6.29 12.81
N TYR A 141 21.01 7.57 12.88
CA TYR A 141 20.53 8.35 11.73
C TYR A 141 21.65 9.08 10.97
N VAL A 142 22.90 8.97 11.44
CA VAL A 142 24.07 9.61 10.81
C VAL A 142 24.60 8.74 9.67
N PHE A 143 24.10 9.00 8.47
CA PHE A 143 24.56 8.33 7.25
C PHE A 143 25.47 9.22 6.41
N ARG A 144 26.61 8.67 5.97
CA ARG A 144 27.44 9.31 4.93
C ARG A 144 26.73 9.22 3.59
N SER A 145 25.92 10.21 3.25
CA SER A 145 25.23 10.29 1.96
C SER A 145 25.80 11.43 1.11
N SER A 146 26.01 11.17 -0.19
CA SER A 146 26.46 12.18 -1.15
C SER A 146 25.35 13.10 -1.62
N ARG A 147 24.09 12.75 -1.35
CA ARG A 147 22.91 13.53 -1.79
C ARG A 147 22.11 14.00 -0.59
N PRO A 148 21.80 15.30 -0.52
CA PRO A 148 20.93 15.80 0.52
C PRO A 148 19.53 15.21 0.39
N SER A 149 18.86 14.99 1.52
CA SER A 149 17.47 14.51 1.56
C SER A 149 16.58 15.54 2.26
N THR A 150 15.40 15.75 1.68
CA THR A 150 14.39 16.68 2.20
C THR A 150 13.13 15.91 2.51
N LEU A 151 12.64 16.05 3.74
CA LEU A 151 11.34 15.57 4.17
C LEU A 151 10.33 16.72 4.08
N MET A 152 9.22 16.51 3.38
CA MET A 152 8.10 17.45 3.34
C MET A 152 6.89 16.80 4.02
N ILE A 153 6.39 17.42 5.09
CA ILE A 153 5.23 16.96 5.85
C ILE A 153 4.06 17.87 5.49
N LEU A 154 2.99 17.27 4.96
CA LEU A 154 1.81 17.98 4.51
C LEU A 154 0.58 17.48 5.24
N ASP A 155 -0.37 18.39 5.42
CA ASP A 155 -1.70 18.08 5.92
C ASP A 155 -2.65 17.85 4.75
N ARG A 156 -3.54 16.88 4.88
CA ARG A 156 -4.58 16.62 3.87
C ARG A 156 -5.58 17.78 3.78
N SER A 157 -5.77 18.57 4.85
CA SER A 157 -6.64 19.75 4.85
C SER A 157 -6.26 20.79 3.79
N ALA A 158 -4.99 20.81 3.36
CA ALA A 158 -4.50 21.73 2.32
C ALA A 158 -5.03 21.39 0.92
N ASP A 159 -5.41 20.14 0.68
CA ASP A 159 -6.01 19.67 -0.58
C ASP A 159 -7.05 18.58 -0.30
N PRO A 160 -8.28 19.00 0.05
CA PRO A 160 -9.40 18.10 0.26
C PRO A 160 -10.07 17.66 -1.05
N VAL A 161 -9.75 18.29 -2.18
CA VAL A 161 -10.40 18.04 -3.47
C VAL A 161 -9.87 16.76 -4.10
N THR A 162 -8.54 16.59 -4.18
CA THR A 162 -7.91 15.43 -4.81
C THR A 162 -8.47 14.07 -4.35
N PRO A 163 -8.65 13.76 -3.05
CA PRO A 163 -9.18 12.47 -2.62
C PRO A 163 -10.68 12.26 -2.92
N LEU A 164 -11.41 13.31 -3.31
CA LEU A 164 -12.84 13.26 -3.63
C LEU A 164 -13.12 13.09 -5.12
N LEU A 165 -12.15 13.37 -5.99
CA LEU A 165 -12.30 13.24 -7.44
C LEU A 165 -12.28 11.78 -7.88
N SER A 166 -13.18 11.43 -8.79
CA SER A 166 -13.17 10.14 -9.49
C SER A 166 -11.84 9.90 -10.21
N GLN A 167 -11.24 8.73 -10.04
CA GLN A 167 -9.93 8.38 -10.56
C GLN A 167 -10.01 7.49 -11.81
N TRP A 168 -9.21 7.83 -12.83
CA TRP A 168 -9.19 7.13 -14.12
C TRP A 168 -7.88 6.40 -14.44
N THR A 169 -6.92 6.39 -13.50
CA THR A 169 -5.69 5.60 -13.63
C THR A 169 -5.90 4.21 -13.04
N TYR A 170 -5.28 3.19 -13.63
CA TYR A 170 -5.60 1.80 -13.29
C TYR A 170 -5.52 1.49 -11.78
N GLN A 171 -4.41 1.81 -11.11
CA GLN A 171 -4.24 1.55 -9.68
C GLN A 171 -5.24 2.33 -8.82
N ALA A 172 -5.46 3.61 -9.12
CA ALA A 172 -6.32 4.48 -8.33
C ALA A 172 -7.80 4.10 -8.49
N MET A 173 -8.23 3.81 -9.72
CA MET A 173 -9.59 3.38 -10.04
C MET A 173 -9.93 2.04 -9.38
N VAL A 174 -8.99 1.10 -9.36
CA VAL A 174 -9.17 -0.16 -8.61
C VAL A 174 -9.30 0.09 -7.11
N HIS A 175 -8.47 0.98 -6.55
CA HIS A 175 -8.56 1.31 -5.12
C HIS A 175 -9.89 1.96 -4.77
N GLU A 176 -10.41 2.84 -5.62
CA GLU A 176 -11.66 3.57 -5.43
C GLU A 176 -12.90 2.68 -5.58
N LEU A 177 -13.01 1.94 -6.69
CA LEU A 177 -14.24 1.22 -7.03
C LEU A 177 -14.32 -0.19 -6.44
N LEU A 178 -13.17 -0.86 -6.28
CA LEU A 178 -13.12 -2.26 -5.83
C LEU A 178 -12.55 -2.40 -4.42
N GLY A 179 -11.86 -1.36 -3.93
CA GLY A 179 -11.12 -1.42 -2.69
C GLY A 179 -9.83 -2.23 -2.84
N MET A 180 -8.70 -1.55 -2.66
CA MET A 180 -7.39 -2.19 -2.60
C MET A 180 -6.83 -2.07 -1.18
N ASN A 181 -6.61 -3.20 -0.52
CA ASN A 181 -6.01 -3.26 0.82
C ASN A 181 -4.80 -4.18 0.82
N ASN A 182 -3.62 -3.66 1.16
CA ASN A 182 -2.35 -4.40 1.13
C ASN A 182 -2.15 -5.16 -0.21
N ASN A 183 -2.36 -4.46 -1.33
CA ASN A 183 -2.27 -4.99 -2.69
C ASN A 183 -3.25 -6.13 -3.02
N ARG A 184 -4.26 -6.36 -2.18
CA ARG A 184 -5.35 -7.32 -2.41
C ARG A 184 -6.62 -6.59 -2.81
N VAL A 185 -7.28 -7.14 -3.82
CA VAL A 185 -8.56 -6.67 -4.36
C VAL A 185 -9.56 -7.79 -4.21
N VAL A 186 -10.73 -7.48 -3.66
CA VAL A 186 -11.78 -8.46 -3.42
C VAL A 186 -12.88 -8.24 -4.46
N LEU A 187 -13.03 -9.20 -5.38
CA LEU A 187 -14.05 -9.20 -6.43
C LEU A 187 -15.30 -10.00 -6.03
N LYS A 188 -15.48 -10.24 -4.73
CA LYS A 188 -16.57 -11.06 -4.21
C LYS A 188 -17.92 -10.40 -4.50
N GLY A 189 -18.78 -11.10 -5.26
CA GLY A 189 -20.11 -10.62 -5.63
C GLY A 189 -20.20 -9.98 -7.01
N ALA A 190 -19.06 -9.79 -7.70
CA ALA A 190 -19.06 -9.37 -9.10
C ALA A 190 -19.61 -10.50 -10.01
N PRO A 191 -20.42 -10.16 -11.03
CA PRO A 191 -21.08 -11.15 -11.88
C PRO A 191 -20.06 -11.89 -12.77
N GLY A 192 -20.18 -13.22 -12.85
CA GLY A 192 -19.34 -14.02 -13.74
C GLY A 192 -17.91 -14.27 -13.25
N ILE A 193 -17.57 -13.86 -12.03
CA ILE A 193 -16.25 -14.12 -11.43
C ILE A 193 -16.15 -15.57 -10.96
N LYS A 194 -15.06 -16.23 -11.35
CA LYS A 194 -14.71 -17.57 -10.87
C LYS A 194 -14.27 -17.50 -9.40
N LYS A 195 -14.52 -18.56 -8.63
CA LYS A 195 -14.08 -18.65 -7.22
C LYS A 195 -12.58 -18.37 -7.01
N GLU A 196 -11.75 -18.75 -7.97
CA GLU A 196 -10.30 -18.53 -7.94
C GLU A 196 -9.87 -17.06 -8.13
N LEU A 197 -10.80 -16.19 -8.55
CA LEU A 197 -10.59 -14.77 -8.80
C LEU A 197 -11.38 -13.88 -7.82
N GLU A 198 -12.01 -14.46 -6.78
CA GLU A 198 -12.71 -13.68 -5.75
C GLU A 198 -11.76 -12.77 -4.96
N GLU A 199 -10.49 -13.18 -4.83
CA GLU A 199 -9.43 -12.39 -4.22
C GLU A 199 -8.21 -12.41 -5.13
N VAL A 200 -7.76 -11.21 -5.48
CA VAL A 200 -6.71 -10.99 -6.47
C VAL A 200 -5.59 -10.15 -5.87
N VAL A 201 -4.34 -10.47 -6.18
CA VAL A 201 -3.17 -9.67 -5.80
C VAL A 201 -2.67 -8.84 -6.98
N LEU A 202 -2.51 -7.53 -6.75
CA LEU A 202 -1.91 -6.57 -7.68
C LEU A 202 -0.61 -6.02 -7.11
N ALA A 203 0.52 -6.59 -7.51
CA ALA A 203 1.83 -6.18 -7.04
C ALA A 203 2.83 -6.14 -8.20
N SER A 204 3.48 -4.98 -8.39
CA SER A 204 4.47 -4.74 -9.47
C SER A 204 5.57 -5.80 -9.54
N VAL A 205 6.03 -6.30 -8.40
CA VAL A 205 7.18 -7.24 -8.32
C VAL A 205 6.90 -8.58 -9.02
N HIS A 206 5.64 -9.00 -9.07
CA HIS A 206 5.23 -10.30 -9.61
C HIS A 206 4.38 -10.18 -10.87
N ASP A 207 4.15 -8.96 -11.35
CA ASP A 207 3.22 -8.68 -12.42
C ASP A 207 3.74 -7.55 -13.33
N PRO A 208 4.46 -7.91 -14.42
CA PRO A 208 4.99 -6.93 -15.37
C PRO A 208 3.92 -6.13 -16.09
N PHE A 209 2.74 -6.74 -16.32
CA PHE A 209 1.63 -6.06 -16.97
C PHE A 209 1.09 -4.96 -16.05
N TYR A 210 0.82 -5.28 -14.79
CA TYR A 210 0.43 -4.29 -13.79
C TYR A 210 1.49 -3.20 -13.63
N ASP A 211 2.77 -3.55 -13.54
CA ASP A 211 3.83 -2.56 -13.34
C ASP A 211 3.89 -1.52 -14.47
N SER A 212 3.67 -1.95 -15.72
CA SER A 212 3.68 -1.09 -16.89
C SER A 212 2.40 -0.26 -17.05
N ASN A 213 1.27 -0.73 -16.53
CA ASN A 213 -0.06 -0.14 -16.76
C ASN A 213 -0.70 0.51 -15.53
N LYS A 214 -0.09 0.41 -14.34
CA LYS A 214 -0.67 0.91 -13.08
C LYS A 214 -1.05 2.40 -13.11
N PHE A 215 -0.38 3.19 -13.94
CA PHE A 215 -0.65 4.62 -14.12
C PHE A 215 -1.27 4.96 -15.49
N SER A 216 -1.54 3.97 -16.35
CA SER A 216 -2.24 4.20 -17.60
C SER A 216 -3.68 4.60 -17.33
N ASN A 217 -4.21 5.48 -18.18
CA ASN A 217 -5.62 5.84 -18.11
C ASN A 217 -6.52 4.67 -18.52
N PHE A 218 -7.79 4.72 -18.15
CA PHE A 218 -8.75 3.63 -18.39
C PHE A 218 -8.92 3.28 -19.89
N GLY A 219 -8.81 4.26 -20.79
CA GLY A 219 -8.86 4.03 -22.24
C GLY A 219 -7.65 3.25 -22.75
N GLU A 220 -6.44 3.72 -22.43
CA GLU A 220 -5.17 3.04 -22.75
C GLU A 220 -5.11 1.63 -22.14
N LEU A 221 -5.59 1.46 -20.90
CA LEU A 221 -5.68 0.17 -20.24
C LEU A 221 -6.51 -0.82 -21.07
N GLY A 222 -7.64 -0.37 -21.64
CA GLY A 222 -8.48 -1.19 -22.51
C GLY A 222 -7.74 -1.66 -23.76
N GLU A 223 -6.97 -0.79 -24.40
CA GLU A 223 -6.14 -1.13 -25.55
C GLU A 223 -5.01 -2.11 -25.18
N ASN A 224 -4.36 -1.88 -24.05
CA ASN A 224 -3.25 -2.72 -23.57
C ASN A 224 -3.74 -4.11 -23.13
N ILE A 225 -4.92 -4.23 -22.52
CA ILE A 225 -5.53 -5.53 -22.20
C ILE A 225 -5.91 -6.28 -23.48
N LYS A 226 -6.40 -5.58 -24.50
CA LYS A 226 -6.67 -6.20 -25.81
C LYS A 226 -5.39 -6.74 -26.44
N GLY A 227 -4.30 -5.97 -26.39
CA GLY A 227 -2.97 -6.43 -26.83
C GLY A 227 -2.50 -7.68 -26.07
N LEU A 228 -2.65 -7.68 -24.74
CA LEU A 228 -2.32 -8.83 -23.89
C LEU A 228 -3.14 -10.08 -24.26
N LEU A 229 -4.44 -9.92 -24.56
CA LEU A 229 -5.31 -10.99 -25.02
C LEU A 229 -4.89 -11.54 -26.39
N ASP A 230 -4.55 -10.67 -27.33
CA ASP A 230 -4.11 -11.07 -28.67
C ASP A 230 -2.79 -11.85 -28.63
N GLU A 231 -1.86 -11.44 -27.76
CA GLU A 231 -0.60 -12.18 -27.50
C GLU A 231 -0.87 -13.56 -26.90
N TYR A 232 -1.71 -13.63 -25.87
CA TYR A 232 -2.08 -14.91 -25.25
C TYR A 232 -2.77 -15.86 -26.24
N GLN A 233 -3.64 -15.35 -27.12
CA GLN A 233 -4.28 -16.15 -28.16
C GLN A 233 -3.27 -16.72 -29.17
N LYS A 234 -2.30 -15.90 -29.62
CA LYS A 234 -1.23 -16.37 -30.53
C LYS A 234 -0.40 -17.49 -29.91
N GLU A 235 0.00 -17.34 -28.64
CA GLU A 235 0.78 -18.36 -27.95
C GLU A 235 -0.03 -19.63 -27.67
N THR A 236 -1.32 -19.49 -27.35
CA THR A 236 -2.23 -20.63 -27.18
C THR A 236 -2.36 -21.44 -28.47
N GLN A 237 -2.50 -20.78 -29.63
CA GLN A 237 -2.57 -21.46 -30.93
C GLN A 237 -1.26 -22.18 -31.28
N GLN A 238 -0.10 -21.58 -30.96
CA GLN A 238 1.19 -22.25 -31.13
C GLN A 238 1.29 -23.53 -30.28
N ASN A 239 0.81 -23.47 -29.04
CA ASN A 239 0.82 -24.59 -28.11
C ASN A 239 -0.23 -25.68 -28.41
N GLN A 240 -1.20 -25.44 -29.30
CA GLN A 240 -2.18 -26.45 -29.72
C GLN A 240 -1.62 -27.41 -30.80
N ASN A 241 -0.56 -27.03 -31.52
CA ASN A 241 0.03 -27.80 -32.62
C ASN A 241 1.13 -28.78 -32.14
N ILE A 242 0.88 -29.52 -31.07
CA ILE A 242 1.82 -30.53 -30.54
C ILE A 242 1.60 -31.85 -31.29
N SER A 243 2.54 -32.22 -32.15
CA SER A 243 2.45 -33.46 -32.95
C SER A 243 3.60 -34.45 -32.71
N THR A 244 4.74 -33.99 -32.17
CA THR A 244 5.90 -34.83 -31.91
C THR A 244 6.23 -34.98 -30.42
N ILE A 245 6.95 -36.05 -30.07
CA ILE A 245 7.43 -36.29 -28.69
C ILE A 245 8.36 -35.17 -28.22
N ALA A 246 9.16 -34.59 -29.12
CA ALA A 246 10.02 -33.45 -28.81
C ALA A 246 9.20 -32.18 -28.50
N ASP A 247 8.08 -31.96 -29.19
CA ASP A 247 7.18 -30.84 -28.92
C ASP A 247 6.48 -31.02 -27.56
N MET A 248 6.11 -32.25 -27.19
CA MET A 248 5.56 -32.54 -25.86
C MET A 248 6.55 -32.17 -24.75
N GLN A 249 7.84 -32.51 -24.90
CA GLN A 249 8.87 -32.14 -23.93
C GLN A 249 9.02 -30.61 -23.80
N ARG A 250 9.10 -29.90 -24.94
CA ARG A 250 9.16 -28.42 -24.95
C ARG A 250 7.92 -27.77 -24.34
N PHE A 251 6.74 -28.35 -24.55
CA PHE A 251 5.52 -27.84 -23.94
C PHE A 251 5.53 -28.04 -22.42
N MET A 252 5.96 -29.21 -21.92
CA MET A 252 6.08 -29.46 -20.49
C MET A 252 7.04 -28.48 -19.80
N GLU A 253 8.13 -28.10 -20.46
CA GLU A 253 9.06 -27.07 -19.98
C GLU A 253 8.42 -25.67 -19.92
N ARG A 254 7.56 -25.32 -20.89
CA ARG A 254 6.89 -24.00 -20.99
C ARG A 254 5.58 -23.91 -20.21
N TYR A 255 4.98 -25.04 -19.85
CA TYR A 255 3.67 -25.11 -19.23
C TYR A 255 3.52 -24.27 -17.95
N PRO A 256 4.51 -24.22 -17.03
CA PRO A 256 4.42 -23.36 -15.84
C PRO A 256 4.29 -21.87 -16.19
N ALA A 257 5.08 -21.39 -17.16
CA ALA A 257 5.03 -20.00 -17.61
C ALA A 257 3.69 -19.68 -18.29
N PHE A 258 3.24 -20.57 -19.20
CA PHE A 258 1.95 -20.44 -19.87
C PHE A 258 0.77 -20.40 -18.89
N ARG A 259 0.78 -21.26 -17.85
CA ARG A 259 -0.24 -21.25 -16.79
C ARG A 259 -0.25 -19.94 -16.01
N SER A 260 0.93 -19.42 -15.66
CA SER A 260 1.06 -18.14 -14.95
C SER A 260 0.50 -16.98 -15.78
N GLN A 261 0.80 -16.96 -17.08
CA GLN A 261 0.31 -15.95 -18.00
C GLN A 261 -1.21 -16.03 -18.19
N SER A 262 -1.76 -17.24 -18.35
CA SER A 262 -3.21 -17.47 -18.42
C SER A 262 -3.94 -16.93 -17.19
N HIS A 263 -3.37 -17.14 -16.00
CA HIS A 263 -3.88 -16.57 -14.76
C HIS A 263 -3.79 -15.04 -14.77
N ASN A 264 -2.67 -14.46 -15.22
CA ASN A 264 -2.50 -13.01 -15.27
C ASN A 264 -3.49 -12.32 -16.23
N VAL A 265 -3.69 -12.90 -17.42
CA VAL A 265 -4.69 -12.43 -18.39
C VAL A 265 -6.09 -12.48 -17.78
N SER A 266 -6.47 -13.64 -17.22
CA SER A 266 -7.79 -13.82 -16.60
C SER A 266 -8.05 -12.80 -15.48
N LYS A 267 -7.03 -12.53 -14.68
CA LYS A 267 -7.04 -11.56 -13.60
C LYS A 267 -7.34 -10.13 -14.09
N HIS A 268 -6.57 -9.64 -15.06
CA HIS A 268 -6.74 -8.27 -15.56
C HIS A 268 -8.04 -8.09 -16.34
N VAL A 269 -8.46 -9.11 -17.10
CA VAL A 269 -9.75 -9.09 -17.80
C VAL A 269 -10.92 -9.07 -16.81
N ALA A 270 -10.84 -9.84 -15.72
CA ALA A 270 -11.85 -9.83 -14.67
C ALA A 270 -11.97 -8.46 -14.00
N ILE A 271 -10.84 -7.85 -13.63
CA ILE A 271 -10.82 -6.51 -13.03
C ILE A 271 -11.39 -5.48 -14.01
N MET A 272 -10.92 -5.47 -15.26
CA MET A 272 -11.39 -4.52 -16.27
C MET A 272 -12.88 -4.67 -16.56
N GLY A 273 -13.38 -5.91 -16.64
CA GLY A 273 -14.80 -6.17 -16.83
C GLY A 273 -15.66 -5.61 -15.70
N GLU A 274 -15.20 -5.76 -14.45
CA GLU A 274 -15.92 -5.21 -13.30
C GLU A 274 -15.82 -3.68 -13.23
N LEU A 275 -14.66 -3.10 -13.51
CA LEU A 275 -14.49 -1.64 -13.59
C LEU A 275 -15.42 -1.03 -14.65
N ALA A 276 -15.46 -1.60 -15.86
CA ALA A 276 -16.35 -1.14 -16.92
C ALA A 276 -17.82 -1.21 -16.51
N ARG A 277 -18.23 -2.32 -15.87
CA ARG A 277 -19.59 -2.48 -15.34
C ARG A 277 -19.95 -1.41 -14.31
N LEU A 278 -19.03 -1.09 -13.39
CA LEU A 278 -19.24 -0.07 -12.36
C LEU A 278 -19.29 1.34 -12.94
N VAL A 279 -18.46 1.64 -13.94
CA VAL A 279 -18.49 2.92 -14.68
C VAL A 279 -19.87 3.13 -15.32
N ASP A 280 -20.40 2.11 -15.97
CA ASP A 280 -21.69 2.19 -16.66
C ASP A 280 -22.85 2.33 -15.67
N ILE A 281 -22.88 1.52 -14.60
CA ILE A 281 -24.00 1.51 -13.64
C ILE A 281 -24.05 2.79 -12.82
N CYS A 282 -22.90 3.33 -12.44
CA CYS A 282 -22.82 4.55 -11.64
C CYS A 282 -22.74 5.81 -12.51
N ASN A 283 -22.80 5.69 -13.84
CA ASN A 283 -22.67 6.80 -14.80
C ASN A 283 -21.42 7.67 -14.52
N LEU A 284 -20.29 7.03 -14.18
CA LEU A 284 -19.11 7.72 -13.64
C LEU A 284 -18.46 8.67 -14.65
N MET A 285 -18.62 8.44 -15.96
CA MET A 285 -18.12 9.36 -16.98
C MET A 285 -18.77 10.74 -16.86
N ASP A 286 -20.08 10.78 -16.66
CA ASP A 286 -20.87 12.01 -16.56
C ASP A 286 -20.71 12.69 -15.19
N VAL A 287 -20.57 11.90 -14.12
CA VAL A 287 -20.26 12.39 -12.78
C VAL A 287 -18.85 12.99 -12.74
N SER A 288 -17.86 12.26 -13.26
CA SER A 288 -16.47 12.72 -13.26
C SER A 288 -16.27 13.96 -14.13
N ALA A 289 -16.94 14.05 -15.28
CA ALA A 289 -16.91 15.28 -16.09
C ALA A 289 -17.38 16.50 -15.30
N PHE A 290 -18.49 16.34 -14.56
CA PHE A 290 -19.01 17.39 -13.69
C PHE A 290 -18.08 17.70 -12.50
N GLU A 291 -17.48 16.69 -11.87
CA GLU A 291 -16.50 16.88 -10.79
C GLU A 291 -15.28 17.69 -11.25
N GLN A 292 -14.77 17.40 -12.44
CA GLN A 292 -13.63 18.10 -13.03
C GLN A 292 -13.97 19.55 -13.37
N ASP A 293 -15.15 19.79 -13.93
CA ASP A 293 -15.63 21.15 -14.20
C ASP A 293 -15.79 21.94 -12.90
N LEU A 294 -16.46 21.35 -11.90
CA LEU A 294 -16.63 21.94 -10.57
C LEU A 294 -15.30 22.28 -9.89
N ALA A 295 -14.27 21.44 -10.06
CA ALA A 295 -12.96 21.66 -9.45
C ALA A 295 -12.09 22.68 -10.20
N CYS A 296 -12.24 22.80 -11.52
CA CYS A 296 -11.33 23.56 -12.37
C CYS A 296 -11.90 24.88 -12.90
N THR A 297 -13.22 25.06 -12.94
CA THR A 297 -13.88 26.22 -13.55
C THR A 297 -14.70 27.02 -12.54
N ASP A 298 -14.86 28.32 -12.81
CA ASP A 298 -15.58 29.26 -11.94
C ASP A 298 -16.94 29.60 -12.55
N ALA A 299 -17.87 28.64 -12.52
CA ALA A 299 -19.20 28.74 -13.12
C ALA A 299 -20.32 28.29 -12.15
N HIS A 300 -20.35 28.86 -10.94
CA HIS A 300 -21.24 28.44 -9.86
C HIS A 300 -22.72 28.26 -10.24
N ALA A 301 -23.31 29.21 -10.99
CA ALA A 301 -24.73 29.17 -11.37
C ALA A 301 -25.06 28.09 -12.42
N GLU A 302 -24.07 27.68 -13.22
CA GLU A 302 -24.19 26.58 -14.17
C GLU A 302 -24.02 25.26 -13.42
N HIS A 303 -22.98 25.14 -12.59
CA HIS A 303 -22.73 23.95 -11.78
C HIS A 303 -23.90 23.61 -10.86
N LEU A 304 -24.52 24.62 -10.23
CA LEU A 304 -25.67 24.40 -9.36
C LEU A 304 -26.89 23.89 -10.13
N ARG A 305 -27.12 24.40 -11.35
CA ARG A 305 -28.23 23.92 -12.19
C ARG A 305 -28.01 22.48 -12.59
N GLU A 306 -26.82 22.15 -13.08
CA GLU A 306 -26.45 20.80 -13.49
C GLU A 306 -26.51 19.80 -12.31
N LEU A 307 -26.01 20.19 -11.13
CA LEU A 307 -26.11 19.37 -9.92
C LEU A 307 -27.57 19.06 -9.56
N VAL A 308 -28.45 20.05 -9.61
CA VAL A 308 -29.89 19.87 -9.30
C VAL A 308 -30.56 18.95 -10.33
N GLU A 309 -30.15 18.99 -11.59
CA GLU A 309 -30.64 18.10 -12.63
C GLU A 309 -30.17 16.65 -12.39
N LYS A 310 -28.88 16.45 -12.08
CA LYS A 310 -28.30 15.12 -11.82
C LYS A 310 -28.81 14.45 -10.54
N VAL A 311 -29.06 15.21 -9.47
CA VAL A 311 -29.53 14.67 -8.17
C VAL A 311 -31.02 14.29 -8.19
N ARG A 312 -31.80 14.82 -9.13
CA ARG A 312 -33.24 14.54 -9.24
C ARG A 312 -33.58 13.23 -9.95
N VAL A 313 -32.60 12.60 -10.60
CA VAL A 313 -32.71 11.33 -11.33
C VAL A 313 -32.31 10.18 -10.42
#